data_AF-A0A2H0QY44-F1
#
_entry.id   AF-A0A2H0QY44-F1
#
_cell.length_a   1.000
_cell.length_b   1.000
_cell.length_c   1.000
_cell.angle_alpha   90.00
_cell.angle_beta   90.00
_cell.angle_gamma   90.00
#
_symmetry.space_group_name_H-M   'P 1'
#
loop_
_entity.id
_entity.type
_entity.pdbx_description
1 polymer ?
#
loop_
_entity_poly.entity_id
_entity_poly.type
_entity_poly.pdbx_seq_one_letter_code
_entity_poly.pdbx_strand_id
1 'polypeptide(L)'
;MELYHLPHKSRKKETLFVSKIIESLNPTVRKSYYPLTESIINRSVKTADIINWLDTTKLSQKRRSKVTQELLRLPKEVKVALNTKQITCDVVIVSDNTPHYFEYNEKQHSRLTVNRPSKVYAADGTEIIVPRFIQRLVRDVWRTLYLKPYSVVWDDYFAQHGLDEIDLTADGYNEYCLHETTNFLYFNK
;
A
#
# COMPACT_ATOMS: atom_id res chain seq x y z
N MET A 1 -23.43 -2.91 -2.71
CA MET A 1 -21.98 -2.62 -2.74
C MET A 1 -21.74 -1.24 -2.15
N GLU A 2 -20.70 -1.11 -1.33
CA GLU A 2 -20.28 0.16 -0.73
C GLU A 2 -18.85 0.49 -1.16
N LEU A 3 -18.54 1.78 -1.28
CA LEU A 3 -17.20 2.28 -1.58
C LEU A 3 -16.75 3.26 -0.50
N TYR A 4 -15.65 2.95 0.18
CA TYR A 4 -15.02 3.81 1.17
C TYR A 4 -13.84 4.54 0.55
N HIS A 5 -13.88 5.86 0.57
CA HIS A 5 -12.80 6.70 0.06
C HIS A 5 -12.85 8.08 0.74
N LEU A 6 -11.71 8.57 1.22
CA LEU A 6 -11.59 9.92 1.77
C LEU A 6 -10.89 10.85 0.75
N PRO A 7 -11.62 11.74 0.05
CA PRO A 7 -11.05 12.53 -1.03
C PRO A 7 -9.94 13.48 -0.57
N HIS A 8 -8.85 13.55 -1.33
CA HIS A 8 -7.77 14.51 -1.11
C HIS A 8 -7.61 15.44 -2.31
N LYS A 9 -7.81 16.75 -2.11
CA LYS A 9 -7.89 17.77 -3.19
C LYS A 9 -6.69 17.79 -4.14
N SER A 10 -5.49 17.43 -3.67
CA SER A 10 -4.28 17.43 -4.48
C SER A 10 -4.02 16.12 -5.26
N ARG A 11 -4.79 15.05 -5.03
CA ARG A 11 -4.55 13.72 -5.61
C ARG A 11 -5.40 13.48 -6.85
N LYS A 12 -5.21 14.31 -7.89
CA LYS A 12 -6.07 14.33 -9.09
C LYS A 12 -6.21 12.97 -9.80
N LYS A 13 -5.13 12.19 -9.86
CA LYS A 13 -5.09 10.89 -10.54
C LYS A 13 -5.84 9.80 -9.78
N GLU A 14 -5.65 9.74 -8.47
CA GLU A 14 -6.46 8.90 -7.58
C GLU A 14 -7.94 9.30 -7.65
N THR A 15 -8.25 10.60 -7.63
CA THR A 15 -9.63 11.08 -7.81
C THR A 15 -10.23 10.59 -9.12
N LEU A 16 -9.48 10.64 -10.24
CA LEU A 16 -9.95 10.14 -11.52
C LEU A 16 -10.21 8.63 -11.48
N PHE A 17 -9.31 7.85 -10.90
CA PHE A 17 -9.48 6.41 -10.70
C PHE A 17 -10.75 6.09 -9.90
N VAL A 18 -10.97 6.77 -8.78
CA VAL A 18 -12.18 6.60 -7.96
C VAL A 18 -13.44 7.00 -8.72
N SER A 19 -13.42 8.10 -9.47
CA SER A 19 -14.56 8.50 -10.30
C SER A 19 -14.93 7.42 -11.31
N LYS A 20 -13.94 6.78 -11.94
CA LYS A 20 -14.20 5.66 -12.86
C LYS A 20 -14.81 4.45 -12.16
N ILE A 21 -14.38 4.12 -10.94
CA ILE A 21 -15.03 3.06 -10.15
C ILE A 21 -16.49 3.41 -9.86
N ILE A 22 -16.77 4.66 -9.46
CA ILE A 22 -18.12 5.11 -9.16
C ILE A 22 -19.02 5.04 -10.42
N GLU A 23 -18.51 5.50 -11.56
CA GLU A 23 -19.20 5.44 -12.86
C GLU A 23 -19.52 3.98 -13.27
N SER A 24 -18.57 3.06 -13.06
CA SER A 24 -18.71 1.66 -13.47
C SER A 24 -19.63 0.85 -12.57
N LEU A 25 -19.51 1.00 -11.25
CA LEU A 25 -20.21 0.15 -10.28
C LEU A 25 -21.47 0.78 -9.66
N ASN A 26 -21.63 2.10 -9.78
CA ASN A 26 -22.68 2.88 -9.12
C ASN A 26 -22.87 2.53 -7.61
N PRO A 27 -21.81 2.53 -6.78
CA PRO A 27 -21.87 2.08 -5.39
C PRO A 27 -22.43 3.15 -4.45
N THR A 28 -22.81 2.76 -3.23
CA THR A 28 -23.02 3.72 -2.14
C THR A 28 -21.67 4.24 -1.64
N VAL A 29 -21.41 5.55 -1.81
CA VAL A 29 -20.11 6.16 -1.47
C VAL A 29 -20.08 6.64 -0.01
N ARG A 30 -19.13 6.12 0.77
CA ARG A 30 -18.80 6.52 2.14
C ARG A 30 -17.53 7.38 2.13
N LYS A 31 -17.67 8.65 2.53
CA LYS A 31 -16.54 9.61 2.60
C LYS A 31 -15.71 9.45 3.88
N SER A 32 -15.20 8.25 4.11
CA SER A 32 -14.43 7.89 5.30
C SER A 32 -13.45 6.76 4.99
N TYR A 33 -12.53 6.50 5.91
CA TYR A 33 -11.74 5.26 5.89
C TYR A 33 -12.63 4.07 6.26
N TYR A 34 -12.32 2.91 5.69
CA TYR A 34 -12.95 1.65 6.08
C TYR A 34 -12.52 1.26 7.50
N PRO A 35 -13.45 0.86 8.39
CA PRO A 35 -13.10 0.42 9.74
C PRO A 35 -12.41 -0.96 9.71
N LEU A 36 -11.12 -1.00 10.00
CA LEU A 36 -10.36 -2.24 10.12
C LEU A 36 -10.56 -2.89 11.50
N THR A 37 -10.35 -4.21 11.58
CA THR A 37 -10.44 -4.96 12.84
C THR A 37 -9.20 -4.75 13.70
N GLU A 38 -9.38 -4.62 15.02
CA GLU A 38 -8.27 -4.38 15.97
C GLU A 38 -7.21 -5.50 15.96
N SER A 39 -7.60 -6.73 15.59
CA SER A 39 -6.70 -7.87 15.45
C SER A 39 -5.52 -7.62 14.49
N ILE A 40 -5.70 -6.71 13.52
CA ILE A 40 -4.67 -6.42 12.53
C ILE A 40 -3.52 -5.57 13.11
N ILE A 41 -3.77 -4.75 14.14
CA ILE A 41 -2.79 -3.79 14.69
C ILE A 41 -1.57 -4.50 15.29
N ASN A 42 -1.77 -5.71 15.82
CA ASN A 42 -0.69 -6.47 16.44
C ASN A 42 0.28 -7.10 15.42
N ARG A 43 0.02 -6.98 14.12
CA ARG A 43 0.87 -7.51 13.07
C ARG A 43 2.10 -6.62 12.84
N SER A 44 3.27 -7.23 12.83
CA SER A 44 4.55 -6.62 12.50
C SER A 44 5.06 -7.11 11.14
N VAL A 45 6.04 -6.42 10.57
CA VAL A 45 6.86 -6.92 9.46
C VAL A 45 8.28 -7.12 9.94
N LYS A 46 8.94 -8.17 9.44
CA LYS A 46 10.34 -8.44 9.73
C LYS A 46 11.21 -7.63 8.77
N THR A 47 12.15 -6.88 9.30
CA THR A 47 13.02 -6.02 8.48
C THR A 47 13.95 -6.85 7.59
N ALA A 48 14.39 -8.01 8.08
CA ALA A 48 15.17 -8.97 7.30
C ALA A 48 14.45 -9.48 6.05
N ASP A 49 13.14 -9.76 6.15
CA ASP A 49 12.36 -10.26 5.01
C ASP A 49 12.26 -9.18 3.92
N ILE A 50 12.08 -7.92 4.31
CA ILE A 50 12.11 -6.78 3.38
C ILE A 50 13.49 -6.67 2.72
N ILE A 51 14.57 -6.77 3.50
CA ILE A 51 15.94 -6.70 2.97
C ILE A 51 16.18 -7.80 1.94
N ASN A 52 15.81 -9.05 2.25
CA ASN A 52 15.97 -10.18 1.33
C ASN A 52 15.15 -9.99 0.05
N TRP A 53 13.92 -9.49 0.16
CA TRP A 53 13.10 -9.20 -1.01
C TRP A 53 13.68 -8.08 -1.87
N LEU A 54 14.33 -7.07 -1.29
CA LEU A 54 14.94 -5.99 -2.08
C LEU A 54 15.94 -6.50 -3.12
N ASP A 55 16.58 -7.65 -2.89
CA ASP A 55 17.50 -8.27 -3.84
C ASP A 55 16.83 -8.82 -5.09
N THR A 56 15.54 -9.18 -5.01
CA THR A 56 14.74 -9.61 -6.16
C THR A 56 14.13 -8.44 -6.93
N THR A 57 14.24 -7.21 -6.40
CA THR A 57 13.68 -6.01 -7.04
C THR A 57 14.61 -5.44 -8.10
N LYS A 58 14.03 -4.71 -9.05
CA LYS A 58 14.75 -3.96 -10.09
C LYS A 58 15.27 -2.59 -9.63
N LEU A 59 15.33 -2.36 -8.31
CA LEU A 59 15.92 -1.14 -7.76
C LEU A 59 17.41 -1.05 -8.11
N SER A 60 17.88 0.14 -8.44
CA SER A 60 19.32 0.36 -8.66
C SER A 60 20.13 0.09 -7.39
N GLN A 61 21.36 -0.40 -7.55
CA GLN A 61 22.21 -0.79 -6.42
C GLN A 61 22.33 0.33 -5.37
N LYS A 62 22.57 1.57 -5.80
CA LYS A 62 22.65 2.75 -4.92
C LYS A 62 21.38 2.93 -4.08
N ARG A 63 20.20 2.73 -4.67
CA ARG A 63 18.92 2.86 -3.95
C ARG A 63 18.71 1.69 -3.01
N ARG A 64 18.97 0.47 -3.47
CA ARG A 64 18.90 -0.74 -2.65
C ARG A 64 19.74 -0.58 -1.39
N SER A 65 21.03 -0.24 -1.53
CA SER A 65 21.93 -0.02 -0.39
C SER A 65 21.40 1.05 0.58
N LYS A 66 20.88 2.17 0.06
CA LYS A 66 20.28 3.22 0.91
C LYS A 66 19.08 2.69 1.71
N VAL A 67 18.17 1.95 1.06
CA VAL A 67 16.99 1.37 1.72
C VAL A 67 17.42 0.34 2.77
N THR A 68 18.33 -0.57 2.40
CA THR A 68 18.89 -1.58 3.31
C THR A 68 19.53 -0.95 4.53
N GLN A 69 20.33 0.11 4.37
CA GLN A 69 20.95 0.81 5.50
C GLN A 69 19.93 1.39 6.49
N GLU A 70 18.83 1.97 6.00
CA GLU A 70 17.78 2.46 6.88
C GLU A 70 17.02 1.31 7.56
N LEU A 71 16.74 0.20 6.85
CA LEU A 71 16.09 -0.97 7.43
C LEU A 71 16.94 -1.65 8.51
N LEU A 72 18.28 -1.69 8.35
CA LEU A 72 19.21 -2.25 9.33
C LEU A 72 19.28 -1.45 10.65
N ARG A 73 18.83 -0.19 10.65
CA ARG A 73 18.72 0.64 11.86
C ARG A 73 17.44 0.38 12.66
N LEU A 74 16.47 -0.29 12.04
CA LEU A 74 15.21 -0.61 12.69
C LEU A 74 15.35 -1.88 13.54
N PRO A 75 14.47 -2.07 14.54
CA PRO A 75 14.33 -3.35 15.23
C PRO A 75 14.04 -4.49 14.25
N LYS A 76 14.25 -5.73 14.69
CA LYS A 76 13.99 -6.93 13.87
C LYS A 76 12.56 -6.98 13.33
N GLU A 77 11.61 -6.47 14.11
CA GLU A 77 10.20 -6.37 13.76
C GLU A 77 9.70 -4.94 13.97
N VAL A 78 8.91 -4.45 13.02
CA VAL A 78 8.30 -3.12 13.08
C VAL A 78 6.81 -3.19 12.80
N LYS A 79 6.06 -2.42 13.58
CA LYS A 79 4.63 -2.15 13.38
C LYS A 79 4.46 -0.88 12.55
N VAL A 80 3.37 -0.85 11.78
CA VAL A 80 3.03 0.29 10.92
C VAL A 80 2.09 1.30 11.58
N ALA A 81 1.45 0.91 12.68
CA ALA A 81 0.44 1.67 13.39
C ALA A 81 0.30 1.16 14.84
N LEU A 82 -0.24 2.01 15.71
CA LEU A 82 -0.65 1.70 17.07
C LEU A 82 -2.17 1.52 17.21
N ASN A 83 -2.93 1.95 16.20
CA ASN A 83 -4.38 1.75 16.15
C ASN A 83 -4.88 1.68 14.69
N THR A 84 -6.09 1.15 14.51
CA THR A 84 -6.75 0.97 13.21
C THR A 84 -6.90 2.26 12.42
N LYS A 85 -7.09 3.42 13.08
CA LYS A 85 -7.27 4.72 12.41
C LYS A 85 -6.00 5.20 11.68
N GLN A 86 -4.84 4.68 12.06
CA GLN A 86 -3.57 4.97 11.42
C GLN A 86 -3.28 4.05 10.23
N ILE A 87 -4.13 3.08 9.95
CA ILE A 87 -4.02 2.18 8.80
C ILE A 87 -5.10 2.60 7.81
N THR A 88 -4.69 2.91 6.60
CA THR A 88 -5.58 3.46 5.56
C THR A 88 -5.33 2.74 4.26
N CYS A 89 -6.38 2.59 3.47
CA CYS A 89 -6.31 2.30 2.04
C CYS A 89 -6.86 3.49 1.27
N ASP A 90 -6.41 3.71 0.03
CA ASP A 90 -6.93 4.80 -0.79
C ASP A 90 -8.40 4.55 -1.15
N VAL A 91 -8.76 3.28 -1.43
CA VAL A 91 -10.13 2.83 -1.69
C VAL A 91 -10.37 1.47 -1.04
N VAL A 92 -11.58 1.26 -0.52
CA VAL A 92 -12.08 -0.07 -0.16
C VAL A 92 -13.46 -0.28 -0.76
N ILE A 93 -13.64 -1.37 -1.49
CA ILE A 93 -14.92 -1.77 -2.09
C ILE A 93 -15.46 -2.94 -1.28
N VAL A 94 -16.70 -2.85 -0.81
CA VAL A 94 -17.35 -3.94 -0.08
C VAL A 94 -18.42 -4.55 -0.98
N SER A 95 -18.17 -5.79 -1.41
CA SER A 95 -19.11 -6.62 -2.17
C SER A 95 -19.41 -7.89 -1.37
N ASP A 96 -20.68 -8.24 -1.22
CA ASP A 96 -21.11 -9.46 -0.53
C ASP A 96 -20.46 -9.67 0.86
N ASN A 97 -20.35 -8.58 1.64
CA ASN A 97 -19.67 -8.51 2.94
C ASN A 97 -18.16 -8.77 2.93
N THR A 98 -17.53 -8.84 1.75
CA THR A 98 -16.09 -8.99 1.58
C THR A 98 -15.46 -7.64 1.21
N PRO A 99 -14.50 -7.13 2.00
CA PRO A 99 -13.77 -5.91 1.68
C PRO A 99 -12.61 -6.20 0.73
N HIS A 100 -12.58 -5.53 -0.42
CA HIS A 100 -11.46 -5.50 -1.36
C HIS A 100 -10.70 -4.17 -1.20
N TYR A 101 -9.44 -4.27 -0.82
CA TYR A 101 -8.59 -3.13 -0.48
C TYR A 101 -7.74 -2.69 -1.68
N PHE A 102 -7.67 -1.38 -1.96
CA PHE A 102 -6.88 -0.84 -3.07
C PHE A 102 -5.94 0.30 -2.62
N GLU A 103 -4.70 0.27 -3.09
CA GLU A 103 -3.82 1.45 -3.14
C GLU A 103 -3.63 1.91 -4.59
N TYR A 104 -3.60 3.22 -4.79
CA TYR A 104 -3.34 3.83 -6.08
C TYR A 104 -1.93 4.43 -6.11
N ASN A 105 -1.03 3.80 -6.86
CA ASN A 105 0.39 4.14 -6.85
C ASN A 105 0.81 4.94 -8.08
N GLU A 106 1.26 6.16 -7.84
CA GLU A 106 1.98 6.95 -8.86
C GLU A 106 3.46 6.56 -8.96
N LYS A 107 4.11 6.87 -10.08
CA LYS A 107 5.55 6.62 -10.35
C LYS A 107 6.51 7.13 -9.26
N GLN A 108 6.11 8.12 -8.47
CA GLN A 108 6.92 8.58 -7.33
C GLN A 108 7.05 7.53 -6.20
N HIS A 109 6.10 6.60 -6.07
CA HIS A 109 6.10 5.55 -5.05
C HIS A 109 7.21 4.53 -5.31
N SER A 110 7.45 4.14 -6.57
CA SER A 110 8.52 3.18 -6.93
C SER A 110 9.93 3.74 -6.72
N ARG A 111 10.10 5.06 -6.70
CA ARG A 111 11.44 5.68 -6.60
C ARG A 111 12.05 5.60 -5.21
N LEU A 112 11.24 5.45 -4.16
CA LEU A 112 11.67 5.42 -2.76
C LEU A 112 12.59 6.61 -2.37
N THR A 113 12.28 7.82 -2.83
CA THR A 113 13.13 9.01 -2.63
C THR A 113 12.61 10.03 -1.62
N VAL A 114 11.35 9.93 -1.19
CA VAL A 114 10.73 10.94 -0.32
C VAL A 114 11.32 10.85 1.09
N ASN A 115 12.11 11.84 1.49
CA ASN A 115 12.88 11.78 2.74
C ASN A 115 12.22 12.48 3.95
N ARG A 116 11.06 13.14 3.80
CA ARG A 116 10.44 13.85 4.94
C ARG A 116 10.24 12.90 6.14
N PRO A 117 10.41 13.36 7.39
CA PRO A 117 10.24 12.50 8.56
C PRO A 117 8.85 11.86 8.63
N SER A 118 8.79 10.61 9.06
CA SER A 118 7.56 9.84 9.27
C SER A 118 7.79 8.81 10.37
N LYS A 119 6.72 8.15 10.83
CA LYS A 119 6.77 7.25 11.98
C LYS A 119 6.50 5.80 11.59
N VAL A 120 7.28 4.90 12.16
CA VAL A 120 6.98 3.47 12.35
C VAL A 120 7.10 3.17 13.85
N TYR A 121 6.76 1.96 14.28
CA TYR A 121 6.70 1.63 15.71
C TYR A 121 7.44 0.33 16.00
N ALA A 122 8.14 0.27 17.14
CA ALA A 122 8.66 -0.98 17.68
C ALA A 122 7.52 -1.87 18.22
N ALA A 123 7.85 -3.11 18.59
CA ALA A 123 6.89 -4.06 19.13
C ALA A 123 6.20 -3.57 20.41
N ASP A 124 6.95 -2.87 21.27
CA ASP A 124 6.50 -2.25 22.52
C ASP A 124 5.70 -0.94 22.32
N GLY A 125 5.55 -0.48 21.08
CA GLY A 125 4.85 0.75 20.73
C GLY A 125 5.73 2.00 20.68
N THR A 126 7.02 1.89 20.96
CA THR A 126 7.98 3.01 20.86
C THR A 126 7.98 3.58 19.44
N GLU A 127 7.84 4.90 19.32
CA GLU A 127 7.87 5.60 18.03
C GLU A 127 9.30 5.67 17.47
N ILE A 128 9.47 5.33 16.20
CA ILE A 128 10.75 5.43 15.48
C ILE A 128 10.56 6.36 14.29
N ILE A 129 11.39 7.40 14.23
CA ILE A 129 11.38 8.36 13.12
C ILE A 129 12.22 7.80 11.97
N VAL A 130 11.60 7.69 10.80
CA VAL A 130 12.23 7.19 9.58
C VAL A 130 11.93 8.11 8.41
N PRO A 131 12.73 8.08 7.33
CA PRO A 131 12.35 8.72 6.07
C PRO A 131 11.00 8.19 5.55
N ARG A 132 10.17 9.06 4.97
CA ARG A 132 8.85 8.71 4.43
C ARG A 132 8.88 7.52 3.48
N PHE A 133 9.92 7.36 2.67
CA PHE A 133 10.05 6.23 1.75
C PHE A 133 10.17 4.88 2.48
N ILE A 134 10.83 4.83 3.65
CA ILE A 134 10.89 3.62 4.49
C ILE A 134 9.52 3.35 5.08
N GLN A 135 8.87 4.38 5.62
CA GLN A 135 7.53 4.24 6.17
C GLN A 135 6.53 3.71 5.13
N ARG A 136 6.59 4.20 3.88
CA ARG A 136 5.79 3.69 2.76
C ARG A 136 6.09 2.23 2.50
N LEU A 137 7.36 1.88 2.28
CA LEU A 137 7.77 0.52 1.99
C LEU A 137 7.29 -0.47 3.06
N VAL A 138 7.51 -0.16 4.33
CA VAL A 138 7.07 -0.99 5.46
C VAL A 138 5.54 -1.12 5.49
N ARG A 139 4.79 -0.04 5.21
CA ARG A 139 3.32 -0.07 5.12
C ARG A 139 2.81 -0.88 3.94
N ASP A 140 3.41 -0.72 2.78
CA ASP A 140 3.00 -1.42 1.56
C ASP A 140 3.21 -2.92 1.73
N VAL A 141 4.39 -3.32 2.22
CA VAL A 141 4.68 -4.72 2.58
C VAL A 141 3.68 -5.25 3.61
N TRP A 142 3.41 -4.49 4.68
CA TRP A 142 2.46 -4.90 5.70
C TRP A 142 1.05 -5.11 5.13
N ARG A 143 0.58 -4.23 4.25
CA ARG A 143 -0.75 -4.35 3.61
C ARG A 143 -0.81 -5.59 2.73
N THR A 144 0.23 -5.80 1.93
CA THR A 144 0.40 -6.97 1.06
C THR A 144 0.30 -8.28 1.85
N LEU A 145 0.85 -8.34 3.06
CA LEU A 145 0.77 -9.52 3.92
C LEU A 145 -0.60 -9.72 4.61
N TYR A 146 -1.22 -8.64 5.08
CA TYR A 146 -2.29 -8.72 6.09
C TYR A 146 -3.66 -8.22 5.64
N LEU A 147 -3.74 -7.45 4.55
CA LEU A 147 -5.00 -7.08 3.93
C LEU A 147 -5.29 -8.04 2.78
N LYS A 148 -6.44 -8.71 2.82
CA LYS A 148 -6.87 -9.65 1.78
C LYS A 148 -8.38 -9.56 1.60
N PRO A 149 -8.89 -9.48 0.36
CA PRO A 149 -8.14 -9.28 -0.90
C PRO A 149 -7.53 -7.87 -1.03
N TYR A 150 -6.33 -7.76 -1.60
CA TYR A 150 -5.61 -6.49 -1.72
C TYR A 150 -4.99 -6.30 -3.10
N SER A 151 -5.23 -5.13 -3.68
CA SER A 151 -4.81 -4.78 -5.02
C SER A 151 -4.01 -3.48 -5.03
N VAL A 152 -2.93 -3.46 -5.82
CA VAL A 152 -2.18 -2.25 -6.11
C VAL A 152 -2.41 -1.88 -7.57
N VAL A 153 -2.94 -0.69 -7.81
CA VAL A 153 -3.16 -0.16 -9.16
C VAL A 153 -2.14 0.94 -9.41
N TRP A 154 -1.26 0.74 -10.39
CA TRP A 154 -0.32 1.78 -10.79
C TRP A 154 -0.95 2.73 -11.80
N ASP A 155 -0.62 4.01 -11.66
CA ASP A 155 -1.11 5.08 -12.53
C ASP A 155 -0.81 4.85 -14.01
N ASP A 156 0.34 4.25 -14.32
CA ASP A 156 0.70 3.96 -15.71
C ASP A 156 -0.21 2.89 -16.33
N TYR A 157 -0.48 1.81 -15.59
CA TYR A 157 -1.42 0.76 -16.01
C TYR A 157 -2.82 1.31 -16.20
N PHE A 158 -3.34 2.03 -15.19
CA PHE A 158 -4.67 2.63 -15.29
C PHE A 158 -4.78 3.64 -16.44
N ALA A 159 -3.73 4.43 -16.70
CA ALA A 159 -3.73 5.38 -17.81
C ALA A 159 -3.77 4.69 -19.19
N GLN A 160 -3.19 3.49 -19.32
CA GLN A 160 -3.16 2.75 -20.58
C GLN A 160 -4.40 1.89 -20.79
N HIS A 161 -4.84 1.17 -19.76
CA HIS A 161 -5.89 0.15 -19.86
C HIS A 161 -7.24 0.61 -19.31
N GLY A 162 -7.28 1.73 -18.58
CA GLY A 162 -8.48 2.17 -17.90
C GLY A 162 -8.90 1.22 -16.78
N LEU A 163 -10.19 1.26 -16.44
CA LEU A 163 -10.77 0.40 -15.40
C LEU A 163 -11.15 -0.99 -15.92
N ASP A 164 -11.36 -1.14 -17.23
CA ASP A 164 -11.94 -2.33 -17.84
C ASP A 164 -11.06 -3.59 -17.67
N GLU A 165 -9.75 -3.41 -17.51
CA GLU A 165 -8.80 -4.50 -17.25
C GLU A 165 -8.40 -4.65 -15.78
N ILE A 166 -9.08 -3.96 -14.86
CA ILE A 166 -8.84 -4.06 -13.42
C ILE A 166 -10.00 -4.83 -12.81
N ASP A 167 -9.75 -6.05 -12.35
CA ASP A 167 -10.74 -6.80 -11.59
C ASP A 167 -10.83 -6.24 -10.17
N LEU A 168 -11.95 -5.54 -9.92
CA LEU A 168 -12.27 -4.88 -8.65
C LEU A 168 -12.74 -5.84 -7.56
N THR A 169 -12.96 -7.11 -7.91
CA THR A 169 -13.40 -8.20 -7.04
C THR A 169 -12.39 -9.34 -6.97
N ALA A 170 -11.19 -9.15 -7.54
CA ALA A 170 -10.16 -10.16 -7.53
C ALA A 170 -9.80 -10.60 -6.11
N ASP A 171 -9.64 -11.92 -5.94
CA ASP A 171 -9.18 -12.53 -4.70
C ASP A 171 -7.65 -12.42 -4.55
N GLY A 172 -7.18 -12.56 -3.30
CA GLY A 172 -5.76 -12.63 -3.01
C GLY A 172 -5.03 -11.29 -3.18
N TYR A 173 -3.80 -11.33 -3.71
CA TYR A 173 -2.99 -10.15 -3.99
C TYR A 173 -2.86 -9.94 -5.50
N ASN A 174 -3.19 -8.74 -5.97
CA ASN A 174 -3.11 -8.39 -7.38
C ASN A 174 -2.32 -7.08 -7.57
N GLU A 175 -1.52 -7.00 -8.62
CA GLU A 175 -0.74 -5.80 -8.94
C GLU A 175 -0.86 -5.49 -10.43
N TYR A 176 -1.42 -4.34 -10.74
CA TYR A 176 -1.67 -3.86 -12.09
C TYR A 176 -0.61 -2.80 -12.45
N CYS A 177 0.44 -3.19 -13.18
CA CYS A 177 1.58 -2.34 -13.53
C CYS A 177 2.13 -2.64 -14.94
N LEU A 178 2.59 -1.62 -15.68
CA LEU A 178 3.14 -1.79 -17.04
C LEU A 178 4.65 -2.02 -17.11
N HIS A 179 5.39 -1.46 -16.14
CA HIS A 179 6.84 -1.41 -16.17
C HIS A 179 7.46 -1.89 -14.86
N GLU A 180 8.78 -2.09 -14.92
CA GLU A 180 9.75 -2.46 -13.88
C GLU A 180 9.74 -1.57 -12.62
N THR A 181 8.56 -1.39 -12.03
CA THR A 181 8.35 -0.83 -10.71
C THR A 181 8.77 -1.86 -9.68
N THR A 182 8.90 -1.43 -8.42
CA THR A 182 9.14 -2.35 -7.31
C THR A 182 7.92 -3.27 -7.21
N ASN A 183 7.99 -4.43 -7.85
CA ASN A 183 6.88 -5.37 -7.94
C ASN A 183 6.80 -6.16 -6.63
N PHE A 184 5.68 -6.04 -5.93
CA PHE A 184 5.46 -6.69 -4.63
C PHE A 184 4.88 -8.10 -4.76
N LEU A 185 4.55 -8.59 -5.97
CA LEU A 185 4.11 -9.99 -6.18
C LEU A 185 5.11 -10.98 -5.61
N TYR A 186 6.40 -10.67 -5.67
CA TYR A 186 7.47 -11.54 -5.16
C TYR A 186 7.62 -11.51 -3.63
N PHE A 187 6.99 -10.56 -2.93
CA PHE A 187 6.99 -10.54 -1.47
C PHE A 187 5.96 -11.54 -0.89
N ASN A 188 4.92 -11.86 -1.66
CA ASN A 188 3.78 -12.67 -1.23
C ASN A 188 3.84 -14.15 -1.68
N LYS A 189 4.96 -14.59 -2.28
CA LYS A 189 5.22 -15.99 -2.65
C LYS A 189 6.07 -16.65 -1.58
#